data_AF-A0A7X0J1B6-F1
#
_entry.id   AF-A0A7X0J1B6-F1
#
_cell.length_a   1.000
_cell.length_b   1.000
_cell.length_c   1.000
_cell.angle_alpha   90.00
_cell.angle_beta   90.00
_cell.angle_gamma   90.00
#
_symmetry.space_group_name_H-M   'P 1'
#
loop_
_entity.id
_entity.type
_entity.pdbx_description
1 polymer ?
#
loop_
_entity_poly.entity_id
_entity_poly.type
_entity_poly.pdbx_seq_one_letter_code
_entity_poly.pdbx_strand_id
1 'polypeptide(L)'
;MYTGILAEFLNMGGSEIMLILVVVLLLFGGKKLPELARGLGQGIRDFKDASEGVKREIHRNINAVDPQEDAPVKTEERPAEPSKVSAEAV
;
A
#
# COMPACT_ATOMS: atom_id res chain seq x y z
N MET A 1 -40.49 19.38 -13.74
CA MET A 1 -40.10 19.57 -12.33
C MET A 1 -39.41 18.35 -11.73
N TYR A 2 -39.79 17.12 -12.09
CA TYR A 2 -39.12 15.89 -11.63
C TYR A 2 -37.83 15.53 -12.39
N THR A 3 -37.60 16.13 -13.57
CA THR A 3 -36.42 15.88 -14.41
C THR A 3 -35.11 16.31 -13.76
N GLY A 4 -35.14 17.34 -12.88
CA GLY A 4 -33.95 17.78 -12.14
C GLY A 4 -33.48 16.76 -11.10
N ILE A 5 -34.41 16.13 -10.40
CA ILE A 5 -34.09 15.13 -9.37
C ILE A 5 -33.54 13.84 -10.01
N LEU A 6 -34.07 13.41 -11.17
CA LEU A 6 -33.57 12.23 -11.88
C LEU A 6 -32.19 12.46 -12.54
N ALA A 7 -31.90 13.68 -13.00
CA ALA A 7 -30.60 14.03 -13.59
C ALA A 7 -29.47 14.02 -12.54
N GLU A 8 -29.78 14.32 -11.29
CA GLU A 8 -28.86 14.21 -10.15
C GLU A 8 -28.47 12.75 -9.86
N PHE A 9 -29.43 11.81 -10.01
CA PHE A 9 -29.18 10.36 -9.90
C PHE A 9 -28.31 9.80 -11.03
N LEU A 10 -28.30 10.44 -12.21
CA LEU A 10 -27.48 10.04 -13.36
C LEU A 10 -26.06 10.65 -13.35
N ASN A 11 -25.80 11.65 -12.51
CA ASN A 11 -24.46 12.23 -12.29
C ASN A 11 -23.69 11.47 -11.17
N MET A 12 -23.94 10.15 -11.15
CA MET A 12 -23.76 9.21 -10.05
C MET A 12 -22.28 9.08 -9.64
N GLY A 13 -21.92 9.83 -8.60
CA GLY A 13 -20.63 9.68 -7.92
C GLY A 13 -20.23 10.93 -7.17
N GLY A 14 -20.22 12.08 -7.84
CA GLY A 14 -19.75 13.33 -7.24
C GLY A 14 -20.82 14.07 -6.42
N SER A 15 -22.03 14.20 -6.97
CA SER A 15 -23.13 14.94 -6.35
C SER A 15 -23.61 14.29 -5.05
N GLU A 16 -23.80 12.97 -5.06
CA GLU A 16 -24.30 12.23 -3.90
C GLU A 16 -23.29 12.22 -2.74
N ILE A 17 -22.00 12.05 -3.03
CA ILE A 17 -20.94 12.22 -2.03
C ILE A 17 -20.93 13.62 -1.44
N MET A 18 -21.10 14.66 -2.27
CA MET A 18 -21.18 16.04 -1.78
C MET A 18 -22.39 16.28 -0.88
N LEU A 19 -23.56 15.73 -1.24
CA LEU A 19 -24.77 15.85 -0.43
C LEU A 19 -24.60 15.17 0.94
N ILE A 20 -24.03 13.96 0.96
CA ILE A 20 -23.72 13.25 2.21
C ILE A 20 -22.71 14.06 3.05
N LEU A 21 -21.66 14.59 2.43
CA LEU A 21 -20.68 15.46 3.10
C LEU A 21 -21.34 16.66 3.76
N VAL A 22 -22.25 17.34 3.05
CA VAL A 22 -22.99 18.49 3.59
C VAL A 22 -23.84 18.10 4.79
N VAL A 23 -24.57 16.97 4.72
CA VAL A 23 -25.37 16.48 5.85
C VAL A 23 -24.49 16.14 7.05
N VAL A 24 -23.37 15.43 6.83
CA VAL A 24 -22.40 15.10 7.88
C VAL A 24 -21.79 16.37 8.49
N LEU A 25 -21.45 17.36 7.67
CA LEU A 25 -20.94 18.66 8.13
C LEU A 25 -21.98 19.45 8.93
N LEU A 26 -23.28 19.31 8.64
CA LEU A 26 -24.34 19.92 9.44
C LEU A 26 -24.53 19.22 10.79
N LEU A 27 -24.45 17.89 10.82
CA LEU A 27 -24.60 17.10 12.05
C LEU A 27 -23.40 17.24 12.99
N PHE A 28 -22.19 17.14 12.47
CA PHE A 28 -20.95 17.14 13.25
C PHE A 28 -20.24 18.49 13.27
N GLY A 29 -20.55 19.39 12.33
CA GLY A 29 -19.87 20.67 12.17
C GLY A 29 -18.60 20.57 11.31
N GLY A 30 -18.29 21.64 10.57
CA GLY A 30 -17.13 21.69 9.66
C GLY A 30 -15.76 21.56 10.31
N LYS A 31 -15.67 21.71 11.64
CA LYS A 31 -14.42 21.57 12.39
C LYS A 31 -14.15 20.13 12.84
N LYS A 32 -15.17 19.28 12.99
CA LYS A 32 -15.02 17.94 13.56
C LYS A 32 -14.47 16.92 12.57
N LEU A 33 -14.86 16.97 11.30
CA LEU A 33 -14.30 16.12 10.24
C LEU A 33 -12.76 16.23 10.12
N PRO A 34 -12.17 17.43 9.97
CA PRO A 34 -10.72 17.57 9.87
C PRO A 34 -10.00 17.25 11.18
N GLU A 35 -10.61 17.55 12.34
CA GLU A 35 -10.06 17.22 13.66
C GLU A 35 -9.95 15.69 13.83
N LEU A 36 -10.99 14.94 13.48
CA LEU A 36 -11.01 13.48 13.50
C LEU A 36 -10.02 12.89 12.49
N ALA A 37 -9.97 13.43 11.26
CA ALA A 37 -9.03 12.96 10.25
C ALA A 37 -7.56 13.14 10.66
N ARG A 38 -7.23 14.26 11.32
CA ARG A 38 -5.88 14.51 11.85
C ARG A 38 -5.54 13.54 12.99
N GLY A 39 -6.46 13.32 13.92
CA GLY A 39 -6.27 12.36 15.01
C GLY A 39 -6.09 10.93 14.52
N LEU A 40 -6.96 10.48 13.62
CA LEU A 40 -6.89 9.15 13.01
C LEU A 40 -5.61 8.98 12.18
N GLY A 41 -5.25 9.98 11.37
CA GLY A 41 -4.04 9.95 10.56
C GLY A 41 -2.76 9.86 11.38
N GLN A 42 -2.70 10.57 12.51
CA GLN A 42 -1.58 10.46 13.44
C GLN A 42 -1.54 9.10 14.12
N GLY A 43 -2.68 8.59 14.59
CA GLY A 43 -2.76 7.26 15.20
C GLY A 43 -2.35 6.13 14.24
N ILE A 44 -2.76 6.21 12.96
CA ILE A 44 -2.35 5.24 11.93
C ILE A 44 -0.84 5.31 11.68
N ARG A 45 -0.24 6.50 11.65
CA ARG A 45 1.20 6.67 11.45
C ARG A 45 1.99 6.10 12.62
N ASP A 46 1.63 6.46 13.84
CA ASP A 46 2.30 5.99 15.05
C ASP A 46 2.18 4.46 15.19
N PHE A 47 1.00 3.91 14.86
CA PHE A 47 0.78 2.46 14.82
C PHE A 47 1.67 1.77 13.79
N LYS A 48 1.82 2.35 12.60
CA LYS A 48 2.68 1.80 11.55
C LYS A 48 4.15 1.85 11.95
N ASP A 49 4.63 2.96 12.48
CA ASP A 49 6.01 3.12 12.93
C ASP A 49 6.38 2.12 14.03
N ALA A 50 5.49 1.94 15.01
CA ALA A 50 5.65 0.92 16.06
C ALA A 50 5.66 -0.50 15.48
N SER A 51 4.72 -0.82 14.58
CA SER A 51 4.64 -2.13 13.92
C SER A 51 5.91 -2.45 13.12
N GLU A 52 6.45 -1.47 12.40
CA GLU A 52 7.70 -1.62 11.65
C GLU A 52 8.92 -1.76 12.57
N GLY A 53 8.96 -1.04 13.69
CA GLY A 53 9.98 -1.21 14.72
C GLY A 53 10.05 -2.65 15.24
N VAL A 54 8.89 -3.18 15.66
CA VAL A 54 8.76 -4.57 16.13
C VAL A 54 9.16 -5.56 15.03
N LYS A 55 8.72 -5.35 13.78
CA LYS A 55 9.10 -6.22 12.66
C LYS A 55 10.61 -6.27 12.43
N ARG A 56 11.29 -5.11 12.54
CA ARG A 56 12.76 -5.01 12.40
C ARG A 56 13.49 -5.70 13.55
N GLU A 57 13.00 -5.55 14.78
CA GLU A 57 13.57 -6.23 15.95
C GLU A 57 13.42 -7.75 15.86
N ILE A 58 12.25 -8.23 15.46
CA ILE A 58 12.01 -9.66 15.24
C ILE A 58 12.95 -10.19 14.15
N HIS A 59 13.08 -9.51 13.01
CA HIS A 59 14.04 -9.92 11.96
C HIS A 59 15.49 -9.93 12.46
N ARG A 60 15.90 -8.91 13.22
CA ARG A 60 17.26 -8.83 13.77
C ARG A 60 17.53 -9.97 14.75
N ASN A 61 16.59 -10.28 15.64
CA ASN A 61 16.76 -11.33 16.63
C ASN A 61 16.73 -12.73 16.00
N ILE A 62 15.91 -12.97 14.97
CA ILE A 62 15.90 -14.26 14.25
C ILE A 62 17.23 -14.44 13.50
N ASN A 63 17.74 -13.39 12.86
CA ASN A 63 19.02 -13.45 12.14
C ASN A 63 20.24 -13.52 13.08
N ALA A 64 20.11 -13.09 14.34
CA ALA A 64 21.19 -13.13 15.33
C ALA A 64 21.31 -14.46 16.08
N VAL A 65 20.40 -15.42 15.84
CA VAL A 65 20.43 -16.77 16.46
C VAL A 65 21.22 -17.78 15.61
N ASP A 66 21.71 -17.41 14.42
CA ASP A 66 22.62 -18.24 13.65
C ASP A 66 23.85 -17.46 13.15
N PRO A 67 24.93 -17.38 13.94
CA PRO A 67 26.22 -16.91 13.47
C PRO A 67 27.09 -18.09 13.02
N GLN A 68 26.84 -18.64 11.82
CA GLN A 68 27.86 -19.30 10.99
C GLN A 68 27.38 -19.61 9.55
N GLU A 69 27.66 -18.72 8.59
CA GLU A 69 28.34 -19.01 7.30
C GLU A 69 28.19 -17.81 6.36
N ASP A 70 29.09 -16.84 6.46
CA ASP A 70 29.31 -15.84 5.41
C ASP A 70 30.80 -15.81 5.05
N ALA A 71 31.20 -16.68 4.11
CA ALA A 71 32.33 -16.48 3.18
C ALA A 71 32.20 -17.49 2.00
N PRO A 72 32.69 -17.17 0.79
CA PRO A 72 32.07 -16.29 -0.18
C PRO A 72 31.74 -17.07 -1.48
N VAL A 73 30.49 -17.07 -1.95
CA VAL A 73 30.20 -17.59 -3.30
C VAL A 73 30.47 -16.50 -4.33
N LYS A 74 31.76 -16.36 -4.65
CA LYS A 74 32.19 -15.79 -5.94
C LYS A 74 31.90 -16.85 -7.01
N THR A 75 30.65 -16.97 -7.42
CA THR A 75 30.32 -17.58 -8.72
C THR A 75 30.43 -16.48 -9.75
N GLU A 76 31.60 -16.43 -10.40
CA GLU A 76 31.76 -15.86 -11.72
C GLU A 76 30.78 -16.57 -12.68
N GLU A 77 29.62 -15.97 -12.91
CA GLU A 77 28.84 -16.22 -14.12
C GLU A 77 29.08 -15.05 -15.09
N ARG A 78 30.18 -15.19 -15.83
CA ARG A 78 30.35 -14.65 -17.18
C ARG A 78 30.63 -15.84 -18.08
N PRO A 79 30.24 -15.81 -19.35
CA PRO A 79 29.02 -15.35 -19.97
C PRO A 79 28.30 -16.51 -20.67
N ALA A 80 27.03 -16.30 -20.97
CA ALA A 80 26.28 -17.09 -21.94
C ALA A 80 27.01 -17.18 -23.30
N GLU A 81 26.68 -18.27 -24.00
CA GLU A 81 26.82 -18.55 -25.45
C GLU A 81 27.93 -19.58 -25.80
N PRO A 82 27.73 -20.55 -26.73
CA PRO A 82 26.66 -20.68 -27.72
C PRO A 82 25.92 -22.04 -27.76
N SER A 83 24.63 -21.91 -28.05
CA SER A 83 23.84 -22.84 -28.86
C SER A 83 24.60 -23.25 -30.14
N LYS A 84 25.05 -24.51 -30.24
CA LYS A 84 25.17 -25.29 -31.50
C LYS A 84 25.20 -26.80 -31.21
N VAL A 85 24.04 -27.47 -31.21
CA VAL A 85 23.92 -28.85 -31.72
C VAL A 85 22.55 -29.00 -32.36
N SER A 86 22.45 -28.53 -33.60
CA SER A 86 21.47 -29.04 -34.56
C SER A 86 22.08 -28.89 -35.93
N ALA A 87 22.88 -29.88 -36.29
CA ALA A 87 23.12 -30.25 -37.66
C ALA A 87 23.26 -31.77 -37.71
N GLU A 88 22.41 -32.38 -38.54
CA GLU A 88 22.78 -33.52 -39.38
C GLU A 88 22.82 -34.91 -38.72
N ALA A 89 21.68 -35.62 -38.79
CA ALA A 89 21.62 -37.01 -39.21
C ALA A 89 20.15 -37.47 -39.42
N VAL A 90 19.93 -38.15 -40.55
CA VAL A 90 18.77 -38.96 -40.97
C VAL A 90 17.67 -38.27 -41.77
#